data_AF-A0A098AVJ1-F1
#
_entry.id   AF-A0A098AVJ1-F1
#
_cell.length_a   1.000
_cell.length_b   1.000
_cell.length_c   1.000
_cell.angle_alpha   90.00
_cell.angle_beta   90.00
_cell.angle_gamma   90.00
#
_symmetry.space_group_name_H-M   'P 1'
#
loop_
_entity.id
_entity.type
_entity.pdbx_description
1 polymer ?
#
loop_
_entity_poly.entity_id
_entity_poly.type
_entity_poly.pdbx_seq_one_letter_code
_entity_poly.pdbx_strand_id
1 'polypeptide(L)'
;MKKSNLWAGMLFILGGVVCLAIALMLDTRLDSLLFGFAGGLIAPGAIMIIKYFYWTAPQNRSRYAERLDNERIELGDERKERLRDKSGRYAYLLGLPVLSASVVFFAILGKLEVITNAKLIILYLAGYFVFQYVAGVVIFRHLNHKY
;
A
#
# COMPACT_ATOMS: atom_id res chain seq x y z
N MET A 1 -8.23 14.16 -17.58
CA MET A 1 -8.34 12.81 -16.98
C MET A 1 -9.64 12.13 -17.40
N LYS A 2 -9.73 10.79 -17.33
CA LYS A 2 -10.98 10.06 -17.64
C LYS A 2 -12.04 10.32 -16.57
N LYS A 3 -13.31 10.39 -16.98
CA LYS A 3 -14.47 10.55 -16.07
C LYS A 3 -14.61 9.39 -15.07
N SER A 4 -14.09 8.21 -15.40
CA SER A 4 -14.01 7.06 -14.49
C SER A 4 -13.24 7.37 -13.20
N ASN A 5 -12.23 8.24 -13.24
CA ASN A 5 -11.45 8.60 -12.05
C ASN A 5 -12.29 9.40 -11.04
N LEU A 6 -13.24 10.20 -11.53
CA LEU A 6 -14.19 10.92 -10.68
C LEU A 6 -15.14 9.93 -9.99
N TRP A 7 -15.71 8.99 -10.74
CA TRP A 7 -16.58 7.94 -10.20
C TRP A 7 -15.87 7.06 -9.17
N ALA A 8 -14.63 6.65 -9.46
CA ALA A 8 -13.81 5.90 -8.52
C ALA A 8 -13.55 6.71 -7.23
N GLY A 9 -13.22 8.00 -7.35
CA GLY A 9 -13.04 8.87 -6.18
C GLY A 9 -14.31 8.99 -5.32
N MET A 10 -15.49 9.14 -5.94
CA MET A 10 -16.77 9.16 -5.23
C MET A 10 -17.09 7.83 -4.56
N LEU A 11 -16.80 6.70 -5.20
CA LEU A 11 -17.02 5.37 -4.64
C LEU A 11 -16.10 5.11 -3.43
N PHE A 12 -14.85 5.58 -3.48
CA PHE A 12 -13.92 5.54 -2.35
C PHE A 12 -14.46 6.37 -1.17
N ILE A 13 -14.89 7.61 -1.41
CA ILE A 13 -15.48 8.44 -0.34
C ILE A 13 -16.72 7.78 0.23
N LEU A 14 -17.62 7.26 -0.60
CA LEU A 14 -18.84 6.60 -0.15
C LEU A 14 -18.52 5.40 0.75
N GLY A 15 -17.59 4.53 0.33
CA GLY A 15 -17.14 3.40 1.14
C GLY A 15 -16.56 3.85 2.48
N GLY A 16 -15.73 4.89 2.48
CA GLY A 16 -15.16 5.44 3.71
C GLY A 16 -16.20 6.10 4.64
N VAL A 17 -17.20 6.79 4.10
CA VAL A 17 -18.33 7.34 4.86
C VAL A 17 -19.17 6.23 5.48
N VAL A 18 -19.40 5.13 4.76
CA VAL A 18 -20.09 3.94 5.32
C VAL A 18 -19.29 3.36 6.48
N CYS A 19 -17.97 3.17 6.34
CA CYS A 19 -17.12 2.71 7.44
C CYS A 19 -17.17 3.67 8.64
N LEU A 20 -17.15 4.99 8.40
CA LEU A 20 -17.21 5.99 9.45
C LEU A 20 -18.57 6.00 10.16
N ALA A 21 -19.67 5.89 9.41
CA ALA A 21 -21.02 5.83 9.96
C ALA A 21 -21.19 4.60 10.84
N ILE A 22 -20.72 3.43 10.39
CA ILE A 22 -20.72 2.21 11.19
C ILE A 22 -19.92 2.43 12.48
N ALA A 23 -18.69 2.96 12.40
CA ALA A 23 -17.84 3.19 13.58
C ALA A 23 -18.44 4.17 14.59
N LEU A 24 -19.24 5.14 14.15
CA LEU A 24 -19.86 6.15 15.03
C LEU A 24 -21.21 5.71 15.59
N MET A 25 -21.93 4.84 14.88
CA MET A 25 -23.29 4.43 15.25
C MET A 25 -23.35 3.07 15.94
N LEU A 26 -22.42 2.18 15.62
CA LEU A 26 -22.34 0.83 16.17
C LEU A 26 -21.08 0.79 17.03
N ASP A 27 -21.25 0.75 18.35
CA ASP A 27 -20.14 0.58 19.30
C ASP A 27 -19.59 -0.84 19.16
N THR A 28 -18.61 -1.01 18.27
CA THR A 28 -18.03 -2.31 17.95
C THR A 28 -16.59 -2.41 18.43
N ARG A 29 -16.16 -3.65 18.74
CA ARG A 29 -14.73 -3.90 19.04
C ARG A 29 -13.80 -3.62 17.85
N LEU A 30 -14.34 -3.31 16.67
CA LEU A 30 -13.61 -3.07 15.43
C LEU A 30 -13.52 -1.58 15.07
N ASP A 31 -13.98 -0.67 15.94
CA ASP A 31 -14.07 0.77 15.63
C ASP A 31 -12.71 1.34 15.19
N SER A 32 -11.62 0.95 15.85
CA SER A 32 -10.26 1.36 15.44
C SER A 32 -9.92 0.98 13.99
N LEU A 33 -10.34 -0.20 13.52
CA LEU A 33 -10.15 -0.63 12.15
C LEU A 33 -11.08 0.13 11.20
N LEU A 34 -12.33 0.35 11.59
CA LEU A 34 -13.32 1.08 10.79
C LEU A 34 -12.91 2.55 10.60
N PHE A 35 -12.39 3.21 11.64
CA PHE A 35 -11.79 4.54 11.52
C PHE A 35 -10.56 4.54 10.62
N GLY A 36 -9.70 3.51 10.72
CA GLY A 36 -8.57 3.33 9.82
C GLY A 36 -8.99 3.21 8.36
N PHE A 37 -10.01 2.39 8.06
CA PHE A 37 -10.56 2.25 6.71
C PHE A 37 -11.28 3.51 6.24
N ALA A 38 -12.02 4.20 7.12
CA ALA A 38 -12.65 5.47 6.79
C ALA A 38 -11.62 6.50 6.32
N GLY A 39 -10.55 6.71 7.10
CA GLY A 39 -9.45 7.60 6.69
C GLY A 39 -8.75 7.12 5.42
N GLY A 40 -8.45 5.83 5.34
CA GLY A 40 -7.77 5.18 4.22
C GLY A 40 -8.57 5.19 2.90
N LEU A 41 -9.90 5.39 2.94
CA LEU A 41 -10.75 5.48 1.76
C LEU A 41 -11.10 6.93 1.42
N ILE A 42 -11.46 7.75 2.42
CA ILE A 42 -11.88 9.15 2.21
C ILE A 42 -10.72 9.99 1.69
N ALA A 43 -9.53 9.91 2.30
CA ALA A 43 -8.39 10.73 1.91
C ALA A 43 -7.96 10.51 0.44
N PRO A 44 -7.70 9.27 -0.03
CA PRO A 44 -7.38 9.06 -1.45
C PRO A 44 -8.55 9.40 -2.37
N GLY A 45 -9.79 9.11 -1.97
CA GLY A 45 -10.97 9.49 -2.74
C GLY A 45 -11.06 11.01 -2.98
N ALA A 46 -10.85 11.81 -1.94
CA ALA A 46 -10.80 13.27 -2.03
C ALA A 46 -9.66 13.74 -2.94
N ILE A 47 -8.45 13.18 -2.78
CA ILE A 47 -7.30 13.50 -3.64
C ILE A 47 -7.60 13.18 -5.11
N MET A 48 -8.28 12.07 -5.41
CA MET A 48 -8.66 11.70 -6.78
C MET A 48 -9.62 12.73 -7.39
N ILE A 49 -10.61 13.18 -6.64
CA ILE A 49 -11.58 14.20 -7.09
C ILE A 49 -10.88 15.55 -7.30
N ILE A 50 -10.04 15.98 -6.36
CA ILE A 50 -9.26 17.23 -6.48
C ILE A 50 -8.38 17.19 -7.73
N LYS A 51 -7.63 16.10 -7.92
CA LYS A 51 -6.81 15.91 -9.13
C LYS A 51 -7.67 15.93 -10.40
N TYR A 52 -8.87 15.35 -10.37
CA TYR A 52 -9.78 15.35 -11.52
C TYR A 52 -10.15 16.76 -11.96
N PHE A 53 -10.60 17.60 -11.03
CA PHE A 53 -10.92 18.99 -11.37
C PHE A 53 -9.68 19.77 -11.78
N TYR A 54 -8.57 19.62 -11.05
CA TYR A 54 -7.32 20.30 -11.36
C TYR A 54 -6.80 20.00 -12.77
N TRP A 55 -6.76 18.73 -13.19
CA TRP A 55 -6.22 18.33 -14.49
C TRP A 55 -7.22 18.41 -15.66
N THR A 56 -8.51 18.58 -15.37
CA THR A 56 -9.54 18.74 -16.41
C THR A 56 -9.78 20.22 -16.74
N ALA A 57 -9.37 21.13 -15.84
CA ALA A 57 -9.47 22.57 -16.03
C ALA A 57 -8.66 23.04 -17.27
N PRO A 58 -9.21 23.95 -18.10
CA PRO A 58 -8.61 24.35 -19.37
C PRO A 58 -7.19 24.91 -19.22
N GLN A 59 -6.91 25.66 -18.17
CA GLN A 59 -5.60 26.25 -17.86
C GLN A 59 -4.48 25.21 -17.66
N ASN A 60 -4.83 23.99 -17.24
CA ASN A 60 -3.85 22.95 -16.92
C ASN A 60 -3.73 21.87 -18.01
N ARG A 61 -4.48 21.99 -19.12
CA ARG A 61 -4.49 20.94 -20.17
C ARG A 61 -3.14 20.75 -20.83
N SER A 62 -2.41 21.82 -21.13
CA SER A 62 -1.07 21.76 -21.71
C SER A 62 -0.09 21.04 -20.78
N ARG A 63 -0.04 21.47 -19.51
CA ARG A 63 0.79 20.84 -18.48
C ARG A 63 0.42 19.38 -18.21
N TYR A 64 -0.87 19.05 -18.32
CA TYR A 64 -1.33 17.67 -18.21
C TYR A 64 -0.86 16.81 -19.37
N ALA A 65 -0.90 17.33 -20.60
CA ALA A 65 -0.43 16.63 -21.80
C ALA A 65 1.09 16.40 -21.75
N GLU A 66 1.87 17.42 -21.39
CA GLU A 66 3.32 17.30 -21.20
C GLU A 66 3.66 16.26 -20.12
N ARG A 67 2.94 16.28 -19.00
CA ARG A 67 3.09 15.26 -17.95
C ARG A 67 2.82 13.85 -18.49
N LEU A 68 1.76 13.65 -19.26
CA LEU A 68 1.43 12.34 -19.83
C LEU A 68 2.48 11.85 -20.82
N ASP A 69 3.07 12.77 -21.59
CA ASP A 69 4.15 12.45 -22.53
C ASP A 69 5.43 12.06 -21.77
N ASN A 70 5.82 12.84 -20.77
CA ASN A 70 6.93 12.51 -19.88
C ASN A 70 6.71 11.16 -19.18
N GLU A 71 5.51 10.89 -18.64
CA GLU A 71 5.19 9.60 -18.03
C GLU A 71 5.36 8.44 -19.04
N ARG A 72 5.02 8.61 -20.32
CA ARG A 72 5.23 7.59 -21.35
C ARG A 72 6.71 7.33 -21.63
N ILE A 73 7.51 8.39 -21.73
CA ILE A 73 8.96 8.28 -21.94
C ILE A 73 9.59 7.56 -20.74
N GLU A 74 9.22 7.96 -19.52
CA GLU A 74 9.77 7.38 -18.30
C GLU A 74 9.38 5.92 -18.09
N LEU A 75 8.20 5.50 -18.55
CA LEU A 75 7.77 4.10 -18.48
C LEU A 75 8.58 3.18 -19.40
N GLY A 76 9.11 3.70 -20.51
CA GLY A 76 9.99 2.98 -21.43
C GLY A 76 11.49 3.14 -21.13
N ASP A 77 11.86 3.89 -20.09
CA ASP A 77 13.26 4.12 -19.74
C ASP A 77 13.86 2.88 -19.06
N GLU A 78 14.70 2.16 -19.82
CA GLU A 78 15.43 0.97 -19.35
C GLU A 78 16.24 1.24 -18.07
N ARG A 79 16.76 2.45 -17.89
CA ARG A 79 17.50 2.80 -16.67
C ARG A 79 16.58 2.78 -15.47
N LYS A 80 15.39 3.36 -15.58
CA LYS A 80 14.41 3.39 -14.48
C LYS A 80 13.86 2.00 -14.19
N GLU A 81 13.69 1.16 -15.21
CA GLU A 81 13.32 -0.25 -15.04
C GLU A 81 14.38 -1.00 -14.21
N ARG A 82 15.66 -0.94 -14.61
CA ARG A 82 16.75 -1.57 -13.85
C ARG A 82 16.88 -1.04 -12.43
N LEU A 83 16.62 0.26 -12.21
CA LEU A 83 16.64 0.84 -10.88
C LEU A 83 15.49 0.34 -10.00
N ARG A 84 14.29 0.13 -10.57
CA ARG A 84 13.14 -0.47 -9.85
C ARG A 84 13.41 -1.92 -9.45
N ASP A 85 14.04 -2.70 -10.32
CA ASP A 85 14.39 -4.09 -9.99
C ASP A 85 15.43 -4.15 -8.88
N LYS A 86 16.47 -3.31 -8.96
CA LYS A 86 17.48 -3.20 -7.90
C LYS A 86 16.88 -2.70 -6.59
N SER A 87 16.01 -1.69 -6.63
CA SER A 87 15.38 -1.16 -5.43
C SER A 87 14.46 -2.19 -4.77
N GLY A 88 13.69 -2.95 -5.57
CA GLY A 88 12.89 -4.09 -5.08
C GLY A 88 13.75 -5.14 -4.40
N ARG A 89 14.89 -5.51 -5.02
CA ARG A 89 15.86 -6.45 -4.42
C ARG A 89 16.44 -5.91 -3.10
N TYR A 90 16.88 -4.66 -3.05
CA TYR A 90 17.42 -4.08 -1.82
C TYR A 90 16.37 -3.96 -0.73
N ALA A 91 15.13 -3.55 -1.07
CA ALA A 91 14.03 -3.50 -0.11
C ALA A 91 13.70 -4.89 0.45
N TYR A 92 13.72 -5.93 -0.39
CA TYR A 92 13.54 -7.31 0.06
C TYR A 92 14.69 -7.80 0.96
N LEU A 93 15.94 -7.54 0.57
CA LEU A 93 17.13 -7.90 1.36
C LEU A 93 17.21 -7.16 2.70
N LEU A 94 16.71 -5.92 2.78
CA LEU A 94 16.61 -5.17 4.04
C LEU A 94 15.39 -5.59 4.86
N GLY A 95 14.27 -5.89 4.21
CA GLY A 95 13.02 -6.26 4.85
C GLY A 95 13.11 -7.55 5.65
N LEU A 96 13.80 -8.57 5.13
CA LEU A 96 13.96 -9.85 5.83
C LEU A 96 14.69 -9.72 7.18
N PRO A 97 15.87 -9.08 7.29
CA PRO A 97 16.52 -8.79 8.57
C PRO A 97 15.66 -7.95 9.52
N VAL A 98 14.94 -6.94 9.01
CA VAL A 98 14.05 -6.10 9.83
C VAL A 98 12.91 -6.94 10.42
N LEU A 99 12.33 -7.85 9.64
CA LEU A 99 11.33 -8.80 10.13
C LEU A 99 11.91 -9.75 11.17
N SER A 100 13.10 -10.31 10.93
CA SER A 100 13.79 -11.18 11.89
C SER A 100 14.08 -10.45 13.20
N ALA A 101 14.58 -9.23 13.15
CA ALA A 101 14.82 -8.38 14.33
C ALA A 101 13.51 -8.07 15.06
N SER A 102 12.42 -7.81 14.33
CA SER A 102 11.10 -7.57 14.91
C SER A 102 10.58 -8.80 15.67
N VAL A 103 10.77 -10.01 15.13
CA VAL A 103 10.42 -11.26 15.83
C VAL A 103 11.14 -11.37 17.17
N VAL A 104 12.46 -11.13 17.19
CA VAL A 104 13.26 -11.15 18.43
C VAL A 104 12.80 -10.08 19.41
N PHE A 105 12.53 -8.86 18.92
CA PHE A 105 12.05 -7.75 19.74
C PHE A 105 10.73 -8.08 20.44
N PHE A 106 9.73 -8.59 19.70
CA PHE A 106 8.45 -9.00 20.29
C PHE A 106 8.58 -10.23 21.21
N ALA A 107 9.54 -11.12 20.96
CA ALA A 107 9.86 -12.21 21.88
C ALA A 107 10.39 -11.71 23.23
N ILE A 108 11.28 -10.72 23.22
CA ILE A 108 11.79 -10.09 24.45
C ILE A 108 10.65 -9.39 25.19
N LEU A 109 9.85 -8.57 24.51
CA LEU A 109 8.71 -7.89 25.12
C LEU A 109 7.68 -8.85 25.71
N GLY A 110 7.46 -9.99 25.04
CA GLY A 110 6.60 -11.06 25.56
C GLY A 110 7.16 -11.74 26.80
N LYS A 111 8.48 -11.95 26.87
CA LYS A 111 9.16 -12.52 28.04
C LYS A 111 9.19 -11.56 29.23
N LEU A 112 9.21 -10.26 28.98
CA LEU A 112 9.09 -9.22 29.99
C LEU A 112 7.63 -8.93 30.39
N GLU A 113 6.66 -9.69 29.87
CA GLU A 113 5.23 -9.55 30.13
C GLU A 113 4.65 -8.16 29.82
N VAL A 114 5.35 -7.35 29.01
CA VAL A 114 4.91 -6.01 28.58
C VAL A 114 3.70 -6.11 27.64
N ILE A 115 3.60 -7.21 26.87
CA ILE A 115 2.54 -7.44 25.89
C ILE A 115 1.90 -8.81 26.14
N THR A 116 0.59 -8.82 26.38
CA THR A 116 -0.19 -10.05 26.71
C THR A 116 -0.19 -11.08 25.57
N ASN A 117 -0.26 -10.63 24.31
CA ASN A 117 -0.44 -11.49 23.14
C ASN A 117 0.80 -11.62 22.24
N ALA A 118 2.00 -11.54 22.83
CA ALA A 118 3.26 -11.59 22.07
C ALA A 118 3.40 -12.85 21.20
N LYS A 119 2.90 -14.02 21.66
CA LYS A 119 2.95 -15.27 20.88
C LYS A 119 2.24 -15.17 19.54
N LEU A 120 1.06 -14.54 19.50
CA LEU A 120 0.30 -14.36 18.26
C LEU A 120 1.00 -13.41 17.30
N ILE A 121 1.59 -12.33 17.81
CA ILE A 121 2.35 -11.36 17.02
C ILE A 121 3.58 -12.05 16.40
N ILE A 122 4.32 -12.82 17.20
CA ILE A 122 5.49 -13.58 16.74
C ILE A 122 5.10 -14.58 15.68
N LEU A 123 4.02 -15.34 15.88
CA LEU A 123 3.53 -16.31 14.90
C LEU A 123 3.17 -15.63 13.58
N TYR A 124 2.47 -14.50 13.63
CA TYR A 124 2.13 -13.72 12.44
C TYR A 124 3.38 -13.21 11.71
N LEU A 125 4.34 -12.62 12.43
CA LEU A 125 5.58 -12.10 11.85
C LEU A 125 6.44 -13.22 11.24
N ALA A 126 6.56 -14.36 11.92
CA ALA A 126 7.27 -15.53 11.42
C ALA A 126 6.58 -16.12 10.18
N GLY A 127 5.25 -16.23 10.20
CA GLY A 127 4.46 -16.65 9.05
C GLY A 127 4.65 -15.70 7.86
N TYR A 128 4.64 -14.40 8.10
CA TYR A 128 4.89 -13.39 7.08
C TYR A 128 6.31 -13.45 6.51
N PHE A 129 7.31 -13.72 7.36
CA PHE A 129 8.69 -13.95 6.91
C PHE A 129 8.78 -15.14 5.94
N VAL A 130 8.17 -16.28 6.31
CA VAL A 130 8.13 -17.47 5.44
C VAL A 130 7.39 -17.16 4.14
N PHE A 131 6.26 -16.48 4.22
CA PHE A 131 5.51 -16.04 3.04
C PHE A 131 6.37 -15.18 2.10
N GLN A 132 7.05 -14.15 2.63
CA GLN A 132 7.93 -13.29 1.82
C GLN A 132 9.03 -14.09 1.14
N TYR A 133 9.66 -15.01 1.88
CA TYR A 133 10.72 -15.85 1.32
C TYR A 133 10.20 -16.74 0.18
N VAL A 134 9.10 -17.47 0.42
CA VAL A 134 8.50 -18.36 -0.58
C VAL A 134 8.02 -17.57 -1.79
N ALA A 135 7.34 -16.44 -1.59
CA ALA A 135 6.89 -15.58 -2.67
C ALA A 135 8.06 -15.09 -3.53
N GLY A 136 9.16 -14.65 -2.90
CA GLY A 136 10.38 -14.27 -3.61
C GLY A 136 10.94 -15.38 -4.50
N VAL A 137 11.04 -16.61 -3.95
CA VAL A 137 11.53 -17.78 -4.70
C VAL A 137 10.58 -18.16 -5.85
N VAL A 138 9.27 -18.21 -5.61
CA VAL A 138 8.27 -18.58 -6.61
C VAL A 138 8.23 -17.55 -7.75
N ILE A 139 8.20 -16.26 -7.42
CA ILE A 139 8.20 -15.18 -8.42
C ILE A 139 9.48 -15.24 -9.25
N PHE A 140 10.65 -15.41 -8.61
CA PHE A 140 11.92 -15.54 -9.33
C PHE A 140 11.91 -16.72 -10.31
N ARG A 141 11.46 -17.91 -9.88
CA ARG A 141 11.36 -19.09 -10.75
C ARG A 141 10.41 -18.87 -11.92
N HIS A 142 9.26 -18.24 -11.67
CA HIS A 142 8.30 -17.93 -12.72
C HIS A 142 8.90 -16.97 -13.75
N LEU A 143 9.58 -15.92 -13.30
CA LEU A 143 10.25 -14.96 -14.19
C LEU A 143 11.38 -15.61 -14.99
N ASN A 144 12.21 -16.45 -14.35
CA ASN A 144 13.32 -17.17 -15.00
C ASN A 144 12.85 -18.24 -16.02
N HIS A 145 11.61 -18.69 -15.94
CA HIS A 145 11.05 -19.58 -16.97
C HIS A 145 10.40 -18.78 -18.12
N LYS A 146 9.91 -17.57 -17.83
CA LYS A 146 9.22 -16.73 -18.80
C LYS A 146 10.20 -15.97 -19.73
N TYR A 147 11.32 -15.53 -19.18
CA TYR A 147 12.39 -14.79 -19.85
C TYR A 147 13.65 -15.64 -19.93
#